data_AF-G2YBF6-F1
#
_entry.id   AF-G2YBF6-F1
#
_cell.length_a   1.000
_cell.length_b   1.000
_cell.length_c   1.000
_cell.angle_alpha   90.00
_cell.angle_beta   90.00
_cell.angle_gamma   90.00
#
_symmetry.space_group_name_H-M   'P 1'
#
loop_
_entity.id
_entity.type
_entity.pdbx_description
1 polymer ?
#
loop_
_entity_poly.entity_id
_entity_poly.type
_entity_poly.pdbx_seq_one_letter_code
_entity_poly.pdbx_strand_id
1 'polypeptide(L)'
;MMLLFATIACWQAALVYFWVTLLALCISPFLYNPHQFAWDDFFIDYRDYLRWLSRGNSLSHASSWIAFCRLSRTRITGYKRKILGDPSAKMSGDTARATFSNLFFGEIVGPLMIVALTLIPYLFINAQTGVIPANNDGTETKATNALIRVAIVAGAPIAVNAGVLAAMFGMACCMGPLLGMCCKKFGSVLAAIAHALAVVFCLVFFEVMFFLEGFNFAKTLLGMIASAAIQRFIYKLIISLTLTRELKTDTSNIAFWTGKWYSMGWHSVSQPGREFLCKITELGMFAGDFVLGHLILFIMLPIIAIPQVDKLHSVMLFWLRPSRQIRPPIYSLKQSKLRKRRVWRYAVIYFALFIVFLALLIGPLIVGKKILTDSLTSKIPFKLYQPIGQDNNDTRGYNETGTGCVTCSGASATASSTAAAKVRLF
;
A
#
# COMPACT_ATOMS: atom_id res chain seq x y z
N MET A 1 -0.58 -10.07 0.05
CA MET A 1 -2.03 -9.76 -0.04
C MET A 1 -2.81 -10.83 -0.78
N MET A 2 -2.56 -11.12 -2.06
CA MET A 2 -3.32 -12.16 -2.78
C MET A 2 -3.21 -13.56 -2.14
N LEU A 3 -2.02 -13.97 -1.72
CA LEU A 3 -1.84 -15.24 -1.00
C LEU A 3 -2.59 -15.25 0.35
N LEU A 4 -2.63 -14.12 1.06
CA LEU A 4 -3.40 -13.98 2.30
C LEU A 4 -4.89 -14.16 2.05
N PHE A 5 -5.42 -13.58 0.97
CA PHE A 5 -6.80 -13.80 0.54
C PHE A 5 -7.07 -15.28 0.25
N ALA A 6 -6.24 -15.93 -0.57
CA ALA A 6 -6.38 -17.36 -0.88
C ALA A 6 -6.35 -18.23 0.40
N THR A 7 -5.47 -17.91 1.34
CA THR A 7 -5.33 -18.61 2.63
C THR A 7 -6.59 -18.54 3.48
N ILE A 8 -7.24 -17.38 3.50
CA ILE A 8 -8.45 -17.15 4.29
C ILE A 8 -9.70 -17.71 3.58
N ALA A 9 -9.75 -17.61 2.25
CA ALA A 9 -10.90 -18.04 1.46
C ALA A 9 -10.94 -19.57 1.25
N CYS A 10 -9.79 -20.20 0.99
CA CYS A 10 -9.66 -21.63 0.72
C CYS A 10 -8.35 -22.18 1.29
N TRP A 11 -8.33 -22.45 2.59
CA TRP A 11 -7.15 -23.04 3.23
C TRP A 11 -6.79 -24.40 2.60
N GLN A 12 -5.56 -24.53 2.14
CA GLN A 12 -4.98 -25.78 1.65
C GLN A 12 -3.52 -25.84 2.08
N ALA A 13 -3.04 -27.02 2.50
CA ALA A 13 -1.66 -27.21 2.97
C ALA A 13 -0.61 -26.77 1.92
N ALA A 14 -0.91 -26.92 0.63
CA ALA A 14 -0.05 -26.46 -0.46
C ALA A 14 0.23 -24.94 -0.43
N LEU A 15 -0.65 -24.12 0.17
CA LEU A 15 -0.43 -22.67 0.31
C LEU A 15 0.77 -22.33 1.21
N VAL A 16 1.16 -23.23 2.11
CA VAL A 16 2.35 -23.05 2.97
C VAL A 16 3.62 -22.89 2.13
N TYR A 17 3.75 -23.66 1.04
CA TYR A 17 4.89 -23.56 0.12
C TYR A 17 5.00 -22.15 -0.49
N PHE A 18 3.88 -21.57 -0.91
CA PHE A 18 3.85 -20.21 -1.44
C PHE A 18 4.15 -19.16 -0.37
N TRP A 19 3.73 -19.39 0.88
CA TRP A 19 4.05 -18.50 2.00
C TRP A 19 5.55 -18.44 2.28
N VAL A 20 6.20 -19.61 2.36
CA VAL A 20 7.66 -19.68 2.55
C VAL A 20 8.39 -18.93 1.44
N THR A 21 8.00 -19.16 0.19
CA THR A 21 8.65 -18.54 -0.97
C THR A 21 8.44 -17.02 -1.00
N LEU A 22 7.21 -16.53 -0.78
CA LEU A 22 6.92 -15.09 -0.81
C LEU A 22 7.52 -14.35 0.39
N LEU A 23 7.48 -14.94 1.59
CA LEU A 23 8.11 -14.34 2.76
C LEU A 23 9.63 -14.25 2.58
N ALA A 24 10.27 -15.28 2.00
CA ALA A 24 11.69 -15.22 1.68
C ALA A 24 12.03 -14.05 0.75
N LEU A 25 11.23 -13.81 -0.29
CA LEU A 25 11.42 -12.67 -1.19
C LEU A 25 11.21 -11.32 -0.49
N CYS A 26 10.16 -11.19 0.32
CA CYS A 26 9.86 -9.96 1.06
C CYS A 26 10.90 -9.64 2.14
N ILE A 27 11.43 -10.66 2.82
CA ILE A 27 12.39 -10.51 3.91
C ILE A 27 13.84 -10.42 3.38
N SER A 28 14.14 -10.88 2.16
CA SER A 28 15.51 -10.90 1.63
C SER A 28 16.28 -9.57 1.76
N PRO A 29 15.71 -8.38 1.46
CA PRO A 29 16.47 -7.12 1.61
C PRO A 29 16.86 -6.82 3.06
N PHE A 30 16.07 -7.33 4.00
CA PHE A 30 16.21 -7.17 5.44
C PHE A 30 17.13 -8.23 6.04
N LEU A 31 17.09 -9.45 5.51
CA LEU A 31 17.97 -10.55 5.90
C LEU A 31 19.44 -10.26 5.56
N TYR A 32 19.71 -9.56 4.48
CA TYR A 32 21.08 -9.19 4.11
C TYR A 32 21.53 -7.86 4.73
N ASN A 33 20.69 -7.18 5.53
CA ASN A 33 21.10 -6.05 6.34
C ASN A 33 21.57 -6.54 7.72
N PRO A 34 22.88 -6.50 8.06
CA PRO A 34 23.43 -7.06 9.29
C PRO A 34 22.89 -6.43 10.59
N HIS A 35 22.27 -5.24 10.49
CA HIS A 35 21.75 -4.51 11.65
C HIS A 35 20.25 -4.71 11.88
N GLN A 36 19.53 -5.33 10.93
CA GLN A 36 18.07 -5.31 10.89
C GLN A 36 17.40 -6.06 12.05
N PHE A 37 18.02 -7.13 12.56
CA PHE A 37 17.47 -7.95 13.64
C PHE A 37 18.05 -7.64 15.02
N ALA A 38 18.87 -6.58 15.14
CA ALA A 38 19.30 -6.07 16.43
C ALA A 38 18.29 -5.03 16.94
N TRP A 39 17.73 -5.23 18.14
CA TRP A 39 16.64 -4.40 18.69
C TRP A 39 16.88 -2.89 18.57
N ASP A 40 18.02 -2.41 19.08
CA ASP A 40 18.32 -0.99 19.07
C ASP A 40 18.54 -0.45 17.65
N ASP A 41 19.21 -1.22 16.78
CA ASP A 41 19.50 -0.80 15.41
C ASP A 41 18.24 -0.82 14.54
N PHE A 42 17.33 -1.78 14.75
CA PHE A 42 16.02 -1.81 14.10
C PHE A 42 15.24 -0.51 14.31
N PHE A 43 15.18 0.01 15.54
CA PHE A 43 14.48 1.29 15.80
C PHE A 43 15.24 2.52 15.29
N ILE A 44 16.56 2.40 15.11
CA ILE A 44 17.37 3.44 14.47
C ILE A 44 17.12 3.46 12.96
N ASP A 45 17.01 2.30 12.33
CA ASP A 45 16.67 2.16 10.92
C ASP A 45 15.21 2.57 10.67
N TYR A 46 14.30 2.23 11.57
CA TYR A 46 12.90 2.69 11.53
C TYR A 46 12.79 4.22 11.53
N ARG A 47 13.60 4.90 12.37
CA ARG A 47 13.70 6.37 12.32
C ARG A 47 14.12 6.86 10.94
N ASP A 48 15.14 6.23 10.36
CA ASP A 48 15.69 6.69 9.09
C ASP A 48 14.74 6.39 7.93
N TYR A 49 13.94 5.32 8.01
CA TYR A 49 12.77 5.08 7.14
C TYR A 49 11.73 6.20 7.25
N LEU A 50 11.29 6.57 8.46
CA LEU A 50 10.33 7.68 8.65
C LEU A 50 10.88 9.02 8.15
N ARG A 51 12.18 9.26 8.31
CA ARG A 51 12.85 10.44 7.75
C ARG A 51 12.94 10.39 6.23
N TRP A 52 13.22 9.23 5.66
CA TRP A 52 13.26 9.05 4.23
C TRP A 52 11.90 9.35 3.60
N LEU A 53 10.81 8.91 4.22
CA LEU A 53 9.43 9.23 3.82
C LEU A 53 9.11 10.73 3.87
N SER A 54 9.62 11.46 4.87
CA SER A 54 9.23 12.86 5.12
C SER A 54 10.17 13.92 4.54
N ARG A 55 11.39 13.55 4.12
CA ARG A 55 12.38 14.47 3.53
C ARG A 55 12.07 14.79 2.07
N GLY A 56 12.68 15.87 1.57
CA GLY A 56 12.66 16.22 0.15
C GLY A 56 11.56 17.19 -0.29
N ASN A 57 10.61 17.53 0.60
CA ASN A 57 9.49 18.41 0.25
C ASN A 57 9.83 19.91 0.27
N SER A 58 10.70 20.35 1.17
CA SER A 58 11.10 21.77 1.30
C SER A 58 12.54 22.05 0.87
N LEU A 59 13.38 21.03 0.86
CA LEU A 59 14.78 21.07 0.45
C LEU A 59 15.10 19.78 -0.30
N SER A 60 15.85 19.89 -1.40
CA SER A 60 16.32 18.75 -2.18
C SER A 60 17.18 17.81 -1.34
N HIS A 61 16.86 16.52 -1.37
CA HIS A 61 17.62 15.47 -0.72
C HIS A 61 17.64 14.20 -1.57
N ALA A 62 18.83 13.70 -1.91
CA ALA A 62 19.01 12.46 -2.68
C ALA A 62 18.29 11.26 -2.04
N SER A 63 18.49 11.12 -0.73
CA SER A 63 17.94 10.03 0.07
C SER A 63 16.57 10.43 0.62
N SER A 64 15.60 10.61 -0.27
CA SER A 64 14.20 10.89 0.09
C SER A 64 13.23 10.07 -0.76
N TRP A 65 12.06 9.78 -0.21
CA TRP A 65 10.99 9.07 -0.91
C TRP A 65 10.53 9.85 -2.15
N ILE A 66 10.42 11.17 -2.05
CA ILE A 66 10.06 12.00 -3.21
C ILE A 66 11.12 11.95 -4.32
N ALA A 67 12.42 11.92 -3.99
CA ALA A 67 13.47 11.75 -4.98
C ALA A 67 13.39 10.38 -5.65
N PHE A 68 13.04 9.32 -4.91
CA PHE A 68 12.79 7.99 -5.47
C PHE A 68 11.57 7.97 -6.42
N CYS A 69 10.45 8.60 -6.04
CA CYS A 69 9.27 8.72 -6.90
C CYS A 69 9.57 9.51 -8.18
N ARG A 70 10.31 10.62 -8.04
CA ARG A 70 10.77 11.42 -9.17
C ARG A 70 11.67 10.61 -10.10
N LEU A 71 12.65 9.87 -9.56
CA LEU A 71 13.51 8.99 -10.36
C LEU A 71 12.67 7.93 -11.11
N SER A 72 11.74 7.27 -10.43
CA SER A 72 10.84 6.28 -11.02
C SER A 72 9.99 6.88 -12.15
N ARG A 73 9.49 8.10 -11.98
CA ARG A 73 8.74 8.84 -13.01
C ARG A 73 9.63 9.26 -14.18
N THR A 74 10.86 9.71 -13.92
CA THR A 74 11.79 10.13 -14.99
C THR A 74 12.21 8.99 -15.91
N ARG A 75 12.17 7.73 -15.44
CA ARG A 75 12.33 6.55 -16.30
C ARG A 75 11.27 6.48 -17.41
N ILE A 76 10.08 7.03 -17.16
CA ILE A 76 8.95 7.05 -18.10
C ILE A 76 9.00 8.33 -18.94
N THR A 77 9.03 9.49 -18.28
CA THR A 77 8.85 10.80 -18.94
C THR A 77 10.14 11.37 -19.54
N GLY A 78 11.30 10.99 -19.01
CA GLY A 78 12.61 11.55 -19.37
C GLY A 78 12.84 12.98 -18.85
N TYR A 79 14.09 13.46 -18.94
CA TYR A 79 14.45 14.82 -18.53
C TYR A 79 14.29 15.86 -19.65
N LYS A 80 13.95 17.09 -19.27
CA LYS A 80 14.16 18.29 -20.12
C LYS A 80 15.66 18.56 -20.30
N ARG A 81 16.04 19.18 -21.43
CA ARG A 81 17.46 19.46 -21.77
C ARG A 81 18.17 20.26 -20.66
N LYS A 82 19.46 19.98 -20.51
CA LYS A 82 20.34 20.40 -19.40
C LYS A 82 20.52 21.93 -19.33
N ILE A 83 20.46 22.48 -18.12
CA ILE A 83 21.07 23.76 -17.76
C ILE A 83 22.29 23.41 -16.88
N LEU A 84 23.49 23.89 -17.22
CA LEU A 84 24.72 23.60 -16.49
C LEU A 84 24.78 24.39 -15.17
N GLY A 85 25.29 23.78 -14.09
CA GLY A 85 25.72 24.49 -12.87
C GLY A 85 25.00 24.16 -11.55
N ASP A 86 23.89 23.42 -11.56
CA ASP A 86 23.09 23.17 -10.34
C ASP A 86 23.48 21.86 -9.62
N PRO A 87 23.71 21.86 -8.29
CA PRO A 87 24.00 20.66 -7.50
C PRO A 87 22.96 19.53 -7.63
N SER A 88 21.68 19.87 -7.81
CA SER A 88 20.59 18.90 -7.98
C SER A 88 20.70 18.10 -9.30
N ALA A 89 21.40 18.65 -10.29
CA ALA A 89 21.63 18.01 -11.58
C ALA A 89 22.72 16.91 -11.55
N LYS A 90 23.47 16.77 -10.44
CA LYS A 90 24.50 15.72 -10.28
C LYS A 90 23.92 14.35 -9.89
N MET A 91 22.66 14.28 -9.47
CA MET A 91 22.05 13.05 -8.94
C MET A 91 21.42 12.13 -9.99
N SER A 92 21.29 12.54 -11.25
CA SER A 92 20.70 11.69 -12.29
C SER A 92 21.46 11.77 -13.60
N GLY A 93 21.84 10.61 -14.15
CA GLY A 93 22.27 10.50 -15.54
C GLY A 93 21.20 11.00 -16.52
N ASP A 94 21.60 11.30 -17.76
CA ASP A 94 20.66 11.71 -18.80
C ASP A 94 19.75 10.53 -19.19
N THR A 95 18.52 10.52 -18.69
CA THR A 95 17.50 9.51 -19.04
C THR A 95 16.61 10.01 -20.18
N ALA A 96 16.67 9.32 -21.32
CA ALA A 96 15.76 9.53 -22.43
C ALA A 96 14.34 9.06 -22.08
N ARG A 97 13.33 9.67 -22.73
CA ARG A 97 11.93 9.23 -22.59
C ARG A 97 11.80 7.80 -23.11
N ALA A 98 10.97 6.99 -22.44
CA ALA A 98 10.68 5.64 -22.90
C ALA A 98 10.07 5.63 -24.31
N THR A 99 10.45 4.64 -25.12
CA THR A 99 9.84 4.41 -26.44
C THR A 99 8.36 4.12 -26.31
N PHE A 100 7.56 4.50 -27.31
CA PHE A 100 6.09 4.35 -27.28
C PHE A 100 5.63 2.92 -27.00
N SER A 101 6.23 1.91 -27.63
CA SER A 101 5.88 0.50 -27.40
C SER A 101 6.07 0.09 -25.93
N ASN A 102 7.24 0.38 -25.35
CA ASN A 102 7.52 0.10 -23.93
C ASN A 102 6.60 0.87 -22.98
N LEU A 103 6.26 2.12 -23.32
CA LEU A 103 5.29 2.91 -22.57
C LEU A 103 3.90 2.26 -22.60
N PHE A 104 3.41 1.87 -23.78
CA PHE A 104 2.08 1.31 -23.96
C PHE A 104 1.95 -0.06 -23.28
N PHE A 105 2.85 -1.00 -23.58
CA PHE A 105 2.78 -2.34 -23.01
C PHE A 105 3.13 -2.37 -21.52
N GLY A 106 4.16 -1.60 -21.10
CA GLY A 106 4.64 -1.60 -19.73
C GLY A 106 3.77 -0.79 -18.76
N GLU A 107 3.25 0.36 -19.20
CA GLU A 107 2.55 1.29 -18.31
C GLU A 107 1.03 1.30 -18.48
N ILE A 108 0.48 0.79 -19.59
CA ILE A 108 -0.97 0.72 -19.83
C ILE A 108 -1.47 -0.72 -19.80
N VAL A 109 -0.99 -1.58 -20.70
CA VAL A 109 -1.51 -2.96 -20.85
C VAL A 109 -1.20 -3.81 -19.61
N GLY A 110 0.05 -3.79 -19.12
CA GLY A 110 0.45 -4.56 -17.94
C GLY A 110 -0.41 -4.27 -16.70
N PRO A 111 -0.54 -2.99 -16.27
CA PRO A 111 -1.42 -2.64 -15.17
C PRO A 111 -2.90 -2.95 -15.43
N LEU A 112 -3.40 -2.79 -16.66
CA LEU A 112 -4.78 -3.16 -17.01
C LEU A 112 -5.04 -4.67 -16.84
N MET A 113 -4.09 -5.52 -17.21
CA MET A 113 -4.17 -6.97 -16.97
C MET A 113 -4.24 -7.30 -15.48
N ILE A 114 -3.48 -6.59 -14.64
CA ILE A 114 -3.56 -6.75 -13.18
C ILE A 114 -4.93 -6.32 -12.64
N VAL A 115 -5.53 -5.25 -13.19
CA VAL A 115 -6.91 -4.86 -12.86
C VAL A 115 -7.87 -5.98 -13.22
N ALA A 116 -7.80 -6.55 -14.42
CA ALA A 116 -8.67 -7.65 -14.83
C ALA A 116 -8.53 -8.88 -13.90
N LEU A 117 -7.29 -9.29 -13.61
CA LEU A 117 -6.99 -10.44 -12.75
C LEU A 117 -7.43 -10.28 -11.29
N THR A 118 -7.61 -9.04 -10.82
CA THR A 118 -8.03 -8.75 -9.44
C THR A 118 -9.52 -8.41 -9.36
N LEU A 119 -10.07 -7.74 -10.37
CA LEU A 119 -11.46 -7.32 -10.43
C LEU A 119 -12.40 -8.48 -10.74
N ILE A 120 -12.05 -9.38 -11.67
CA ILE A 120 -12.93 -10.51 -12.03
C ILE A 120 -13.23 -11.40 -10.82
N PRO A 121 -12.23 -11.87 -10.03
CA PRO A 121 -12.50 -12.64 -8.83
C PRO A 121 -13.32 -11.88 -7.79
N TYR A 122 -13.10 -10.56 -7.66
CA TYR A 122 -13.86 -9.71 -6.75
C TYR A 122 -15.34 -9.61 -7.15
N LEU A 123 -15.63 -9.46 -8.44
CA LEU A 123 -17.01 -9.45 -8.93
C LEU A 123 -17.65 -10.83 -8.77
N PHE A 124 -16.90 -11.90 -9.03
CA PHE A 124 -17.38 -13.27 -8.89
C PHE A 124 -17.82 -13.59 -7.45
N ILE A 125 -16.98 -13.30 -6.45
CA ILE A 125 -17.32 -13.58 -5.04
C ILE A 125 -18.50 -12.73 -4.53
N ASN A 126 -18.68 -11.53 -5.09
CA ASN A 126 -19.75 -10.62 -4.71
C ASN A 126 -21.05 -10.85 -5.47
N ALA A 127 -21.02 -11.56 -6.60
CA ALA A 127 -22.22 -11.94 -7.34
C ALA A 127 -23.13 -12.91 -6.56
N GLN A 128 -22.61 -13.58 -5.53
CA GLN A 128 -23.36 -14.52 -4.68
C GLN A 128 -24.16 -15.57 -5.48
N THR A 129 -23.49 -16.22 -6.44
CA THR A 129 -24.12 -17.28 -7.23
C THR A 129 -24.71 -18.36 -6.31
N GLY A 130 -25.99 -18.68 -6.51
CA GLY A 130 -26.72 -19.66 -5.69
C GLY A 130 -27.59 -19.06 -4.57
N VAL A 131 -27.60 -17.73 -4.37
CA VAL A 131 -28.63 -17.06 -3.58
C VAL A 131 -29.90 -16.92 -4.42
N ILE A 132 -30.75 -17.93 -4.34
CA ILE A 132 -32.05 -17.98 -5.02
C ILE A 132 -33.19 -17.81 -4.01
N PRO A 133 -34.34 -17.22 -4.41
CA PRO A 133 -35.51 -17.08 -3.54
C PRO A 133 -35.93 -18.41 -2.90
N ALA A 134 -35.85 -19.52 -3.65
CA ALA A 134 -36.23 -20.85 -3.20
C ALA A 134 -35.43 -21.38 -1.99
N ASN A 135 -34.22 -20.87 -1.76
CA ASN A 135 -33.38 -21.27 -0.64
C ASN A 135 -33.40 -20.24 0.50
N ASN A 136 -34.04 -19.09 0.30
CA ASN A 136 -33.94 -17.94 1.20
C ASN A 136 -35.33 -17.31 1.43
N ASP A 137 -36.19 -18.05 2.12
CA ASP A 137 -37.54 -17.58 2.45
C ASP A 137 -37.47 -16.32 3.33
N GLY A 138 -38.21 -15.29 2.92
CA GLY A 138 -38.34 -14.03 3.67
C GLY A 138 -37.17 -13.05 3.53
N THR A 139 -36.16 -13.33 2.68
CA THR A 139 -35.08 -12.36 2.40
C THR A 139 -35.14 -11.80 0.97
N GLU A 140 -34.81 -10.53 0.81
CA GLU A 140 -34.83 -9.88 -0.50
C GLU A 140 -33.55 -10.26 -1.29
N THR A 141 -33.66 -11.23 -2.19
CA THR A 141 -32.56 -11.68 -3.05
C THR A 141 -32.39 -10.73 -4.25
N LYS A 142 -31.63 -9.64 -4.06
CA LYS A 142 -31.31 -8.67 -5.13
C LYS A 142 -29.81 -8.60 -5.38
N ALA A 143 -29.43 -8.51 -6.65
CA ALA A 143 -28.04 -8.29 -7.03
C ALA A 143 -27.52 -6.94 -6.50
N THR A 144 -26.31 -6.96 -5.94
CA THR A 144 -25.61 -5.78 -5.43
C THR A 144 -24.71 -5.18 -6.51
N ASN A 145 -24.49 -3.87 -6.45
CA ASN A 145 -23.65 -3.17 -7.43
C ASN A 145 -22.16 -3.21 -7.03
N ALA A 146 -21.56 -4.40 -7.05
CA ALA A 146 -20.17 -4.62 -6.62
C ALA A 146 -19.15 -3.82 -7.45
N LEU A 147 -19.39 -3.63 -8.76
CA LEU A 147 -18.53 -2.84 -9.63
C LEU A 147 -18.53 -1.35 -9.24
N ILE A 148 -19.70 -0.79 -8.94
CA ILE A 148 -19.82 0.61 -8.50
C ILE A 148 -19.18 0.76 -7.12
N ARG A 149 -19.37 -0.21 -6.21
CA ARG A 149 -18.71 -0.25 -4.89
C ARG A 149 -17.20 -0.10 -5.01
N VAL A 150 -16.55 -0.96 -5.78
CA VAL A 150 -15.08 -0.91 -5.93
C VAL A 150 -14.63 0.33 -6.69
N ALA A 151 -15.40 0.80 -7.68
CA ALA A 151 -15.07 2.04 -8.39
C ALA A 151 -15.09 3.27 -7.46
N ILE A 152 -16.07 3.36 -6.55
CA ILE A 152 -16.14 4.43 -5.55
C ILE A 152 -14.95 4.32 -4.59
N VAL A 153 -14.71 3.14 -4.01
CA VAL A 153 -13.60 2.95 -3.05
C VAL A 153 -12.23 3.17 -3.69
N ALA A 154 -12.07 2.86 -4.99
CA ALA A 154 -10.84 3.12 -5.72
C ALA A 154 -10.68 4.61 -6.07
N GLY A 155 -11.73 5.25 -6.59
CA GLY A 155 -11.67 6.62 -7.09
C GLY A 155 -11.72 7.70 -6.00
N ALA A 156 -12.44 7.45 -4.90
CA ALA A 156 -12.66 8.46 -3.87
C ALA A 156 -11.37 8.89 -3.13
N PRO A 157 -10.43 8.00 -2.76
CA PRO A 157 -9.11 8.41 -2.25
C PRO A 157 -8.34 9.32 -3.21
N ILE A 158 -8.44 9.09 -4.52
CA ILE A 158 -7.78 9.92 -5.55
C ILE A 158 -8.40 11.32 -5.55
N ALA A 159 -9.74 11.40 -5.53
CA ALA A 159 -10.47 12.66 -5.49
C ALA A 159 -10.18 13.45 -4.20
N VAL A 160 -10.15 12.77 -3.05
CA VAL A 160 -9.80 13.41 -1.77
C VAL A 160 -8.36 13.93 -1.79
N ASN A 161 -7.40 13.17 -2.31
CA ASN A 161 -6.02 13.63 -2.46
C ASN A 161 -5.93 14.87 -3.37
N ALA A 162 -6.69 14.90 -4.47
CA ALA A 162 -6.76 16.06 -5.35
C ALA A 162 -7.36 17.29 -4.64
N GLY A 163 -8.44 17.12 -3.88
CA GLY A 163 -9.06 18.20 -3.09
C GLY A 163 -8.14 18.75 -2.00
N VAL A 164 -7.49 17.86 -1.23
CA VAL A 164 -6.50 18.24 -0.21
C VAL A 164 -5.35 19.01 -0.85
N LEU A 165 -4.81 18.53 -1.98
CA LEU A 165 -3.74 19.25 -2.68
C LEU A 165 -4.19 20.59 -3.22
N ALA A 166 -5.41 20.72 -3.73
CA ALA A 166 -5.91 21.98 -4.25
C ALA A 166 -6.00 23.02 -3.12
N ALA A 167 -6.52 22.61 -1.96
CA ALA A 167 -6.58 23.45 -0.77
C ALA A 167 -5.18 23.84 -0.26
N MET A 168 -4.27 22.88 -0.13
CA MET A 168 -2.89 23.13 0.30
C MET A 168 -2.14 24.02 -0.70
N PHE A 169 -2.30 23.78 -2.01
CA PHE A 169 -1.70 24.58 -3.07
C PHE A 169 -2.21 26.02 -3.06
N GLY A 170 -3.52 26.23 -2.91
CA GLY A 170 -4.10 27.56 -2.74
C GLY A 170 -3.53 28.28 -1.52
N MET A 171 -3.42 27.57 -0.39
CA MET A 171 -2.79 28.10 0.82
C MET A 171 -1.32 28.46 0.60
N ALA A 172 -0.55 27.62 -0.11
CA ALA A 172 0.84 27.89 -0.45
C ALA A 172 0.98 29.15 -1.33
N CYS A 173 0.15 29.31 -2.36
CA CYS A 173 0.20 30.46 -3.25
C CYS A 173 -0.19 31.77 -2.55
N CYS A 174 -1.21 31.77 -1.71
CA CYS A 174 -1.69 32.98 -1.03
C CYS A 174 -0.87 33.35 0.21
N MET A 175 -0.46 32.35 1.01
CA MET A 175 0.19 32.57 2.31
C MET A 175 1.70 32.36 2.27
N GLY A 176 2.23 31.70 1.23
CA GLY A 176 3.66 31.44 1.08
C GLY A 176 4.54 32.70 1.05
N PRO A 177 4.17 33.77 0.31
CA PRO A 177 4.89 35.04 0.33
C PRO A 177 4.88 35.73 1.70
N LEU A 178 3.76 35.64 2.43
CA LEU A 178 3.56 36.30 3.73
C LEU A 178 4.26 35.55 4.87
N LEU A 179 4.06 34.23 4.95
CA LEU A 179 4.58 33.40 6.04
C LEU A 179 5.98 32.84 5.75
N GLY A 180 6.46 32.92 4.51
CA GLY A 180 7.82 32.48 4.15
C GLY A 180 8.92 33.30 4.85
N MET A 181 8.59 34.50 5.34
CA MET A 181 9.52 35.36 6.08
C MET A 181 9.63 34.99 7.57
N CYS A 182 8.53 34.58 8.21
CA CYS A 182 8.51 34.25 9.64
C CYS A 182 8.64 32.73 9.93
N CYS A 183 8.14 31.88 9.03
CA CYS A 183 8.03 30.44 9.23
C CYS A 183 8.89 29.67 8.22
N LYS A 184 10.17 29.48 8.53
CA LYS A 184 11.13 28.75 7.66
C LYS A 184 10.74 27.30 7.32
N LYS A 185 9.79 26.71 8.07
CA LYS A 185 9.29 25.34 7.87
C LYS A 185 7.88 25.27 7.26
N PHE A 186 7.32 26.38 6.77
CA PHE A 186 5.96 26.45 6.25
C PHE A 186 5.66 25.35 5.22
N GLY A 187 6.47 25.23 4.16
CA GLY A 187 6.26 24.21 3.13
C GLY A 187 6.42 22.77 3.63
N SER A 188 7.33 22.52 4.58
CA SER A 188 7.49 21.20 5.18
C SER A 188 6.25 20.78 5.99
N VAL A 189 5.64 21.73 6.71
CA VAL A 189 4.43 21.49 7.51
C VAL A 189 3.23 21.22 6.59
N LEU A 190 3.07 22.02 5.55
CA LEU A 190 2.01 21.85 4.56
C LEU A 190 2.07 20.46 3.89
N ALA A 191 3.28 20.05 3.48
CA ALA A 191 3.51 18.72 2.92
C ALA A 191 3.19 17.61 3.94
N ALA A 192 3.64 17.75 5.19
CA ALA A 192 3.38 16.77 6.23
C ALA A 192 1.88 16.59 6.51
N ILE A 193 1.09 17.68 6.51
CA ILE A 193 -0.37 17.62 6.66
C ILE A 193 -1.00 16.89 5.48
N ALA A 194 -0.63 17.22 4.24
CA ALA A 194 -1.16 16.56 3.05
C ALA A 194 -0.87 15.04 3.06
N HIS A 195 0.38 14.66 3.37
CA HIS A 195 0.79 13.27 3.48
C HIS A 195 0.05 12.52 4.60
N ALA A 196 -0.12 13.14 5.77
CA ALA A 196 -0.87 12.55 6.88
C ALA A 196 -2.35 12.33 6.52
N LEU A 197 -3.00 13.33 5.91
CA LEU A 197 -4.38 13.21 5.46
C LEU A 197 -4.55 12.11 4.41
N ALA A 198 -3.61 11.97 3.46
CA ALA A 198 -3.66 10.90 2.48
C ALA A 198 -3.61 9.50 3.13
N VAL A 199 -2.78 9.31 4.16
CA VAL A 199 -2.74 8.05 4.93
C VAL A 199 -4.05 7.84 5.69
N VAL A 200 -4.56 8.86 6.38
CA VAL A 200 -5.81 8.78 7.15
C VAL A 200 -6.99 8.41 6.24
N PHE A 201 -7.16 9.10 5.11
CA PHE A 201 -8.25 8.79 4.18
C PHE A 201 -8.07 7.42 3.52
N CYS A 202 -6.83 6.98 3.25
CA CYS A 202 -6.58 5.62 2.78
C CYS A 202 -7.10 4.57 3.80
N LEU A 203 -6.86 4.78 5.10
CA LEU A 203 -7.38 3.91 6.16
C LEU A 203 -8.91 4.04 6.30
N VAL A 204 -9.48 5.24 6.18
CA VAL A 204 -10.94 5.42 6.20
C VAL A 204 -11.61 4.65 5.05
N PHE A 205 -11.05 4.68 3.83
CA PHE A 205 -11.63 3.96 2.70
C PHE A 205 -11.44 2.44 2.81
N PHE A 206 -10.42 1.96 3.53
CA PHE A 206 -10.34 0.56 3.96
C PHE A 206 -11.54 0.19 4.85
N GLU A 207 -11.86 1.02 5.85
CA GLU A 207 -13.03 0.80 6.72
C GLU A 207 -14.36 0.88 5.97
N VAL A 208 -14.48 1.81 5.02
CA VAL A 208 -15.66 1.91 4.15
C VAL A 208 -15.83 0.64 3.32
N MET A 209 -14.75 0.10 2.75
CA MET A 209 -14.84 -1.20 2.06
C MET A 209 -15.23 -2.32 3.02
N PHE A 210 -14.71 -2.29 4.25
CA PHE A 210 -15.03 -3.30 5.25
C PHE A 210 -16.51 -3.29 5.63
N PHE A 211 -17.07 -2.09 5.83
CA PHE A 211 -18.49 -1.89 6.07
C PHE A 211 -19.35 -2.31 4.88
N LEU A 212 -19.01 -1.88 3.66
CA LEU A 212 -19.79 -2.21 2.45
C LEU A 212 -19.78 -3.71 2.12
N GLU A 213 -18.76 -4.44 2.56
CA GLU A 213 -18.65 -5.91 2.44
C GLU A 213 -19.28 -6.67 3.63
N GLY A 214 -20.04 -5.99 4.49
CA GLY A 214 -20.73 -6.62 5.62
C GLY A 214 -19.78 -7.16 6.68
N PHE A 215 -18.62 -6.52 6.87
CA PHE A 215 -17.56 -6.92 7.79
C PHE A 215 -16.98 -8.32 7.52
N ASN A 216 -17.05 -8.80 6.27
CA ASN A 216 -16.36 -10.01 5.85
C ASN A 216 -14.92 -9.72 5.41
N PHE A 217 -13.95 -10.11 6.23
CA PHE A 217 -12.54 -9.78 5.98
C PHE A 217 -11.99 -10.34 4.65
N ALA A 218 -12.41 -11.54 4.23
CA ALA A 218 -11.92 -12.13 2.98
C ALA A 218 -12.38 -11.30 1.76
N LYS A 219 -13.67 -10.93 1.72
CA LYS A 219 -14.23 -10.10 0.65
C LYS A 219 -13.63 -8.69 0.66
N THR A 220 -13.49 -8.09 1.84
CA THR A 220 -12.84 -6.78 2.00
C THR A 220 -11.40 -6.80 1.52
N LEU A 221 -10.62 -7.82 1.88
CA LEU A 221 -9.23 -7.95 1.44
C LEU A 221 -9.15 -8.02 -0.09
N LEU A 222 -10.03 -8.80 -0.73
CA LEU A 222 -10.08 -8.90 -2.19
C LEU A 222 -10.52 -7.57 -2.83
N GLY A 223 -11.52 -6.91 -2.26
CA GLY A 223 -11.96 -5.58 -2.70
C GLY A 223 -10.87 -4.53 -2.61
N MET A 224 -10.05 -4.57 -1.56
CA MET A 224 -8.89 -3.68 -1.40
C MET A 224 -7.76 -3.99 -2.38
N ILE A 225 -7.53 -5.27 -2.70
CA ILE A 225 -6.59 -5.67 -3.76
C ILE A 225 -7.04 -5.13 -5.13
N ALA A 226 -8.32 -5.29 -5.47
CA ALA A 226 -8.89 -4.76 -6.71
C ALA A 226 -8.86 -3.23 -6.75
N SER A 227 -9.21 -2.56 -5.64
CA SER A 227 -9.16 -1.11 -5.50
C SER A 227 -7.73 -0.56 -5.69
N ALA A 228 -6.73 -1.18 -5.06
CA ALA A 228 -5.33 -0.80 -5.22
C ALA A 228 -4.82 -1.00 -6.66
N ALA A 229 -5.25 -2.06 -7.34
CA ALA A 229 -4.92 -2.29 -8.75
C ALA A 229 -5.53 -1.20 -9.66
N ILE A 230 -6.80 -0.83 -9.44
CA ILE A 230 -7.47 0.24 -10.18
C ILE A 230 -6.79 1.59 -9.94
N GLN A 231 -6.49 1.93 -8.68
CA GLN A 231 -5.76 3.16 -8.34
C GLN A 231 -4.40 3.21 -9.02
N ARG A 232 -3.64 2.11 -8.96
CA ARG A 232 -2.34 2.01 -9.63
C ARG A 232 -2.47 2.22 -11.14
N PHE A 233 -3.49 1.64 -11.76
CA PHE A 233 -3.76 1.85 -13.18
C PHE A 233 -4.07 3.32 -13.50
N ILE A 234 -4.93 3.98 -12.71
CA ILE A 234 -5.23 5.40 -12.87
C ILE A 234 -3.97 6.26 -12.74
N TYR A 235 -3.14 6.02 -11.72
CA TYR A 235 -1.88 6.76 -11.55
C TYR A 235 -0.93 6.55 -12.72
N LYS A 236 -0.86 5.32 -13.26
CA LYS A 236 -0.05 5.04 -14.46
C LYS A 236 -0.59 5.78 -15.68
N LEU A 237 -1.91 5.81 -15.90
CA LEU A 237 -2.53 6.59 -16.97
C LEU A 237 -2.22 8.09 -16.85
N ILE A 238 -2.32 8.67 -15.65
CA ILE A 238 -1.95 10.07 -15.41
C ILE A 238 -0.48 10.28 -15.79
N ILE A 239 0.43 9.46 -15.28
CA ILE A 239 1.87 9.59 -15.51
C ILE A 239 2.24 9.41 -16.99
N SER A 240 1.63 8.45 -17.70
CA SER A 240 1.99 8.14 -19.08
C SER A 240 1.38 9.09 -20.10
N LEU A 241 0.14 9.54 -19.89
CA LEU A 241 -0.63 10.31 -20.86
C LEU A 241 -0.53 11.82 -20.65
N THR A 242 -0.47 12.29 -19.41
CA THR A 242 -0.59 13.73 -19.10
C THR A 242 0.74 14.38 -18.72
N LEU A 243 1.68 13.63 -18.15
CA LEU A 243 2.93 14.22 -17.68
C LEU A 243 3.95 14.41 -18.80
N THR A 244 4.41 15.65 -18.93
CA THR A 244 5.53 16.03 -19.80
C THR A 244 6.88 15.76 -19.12
N ARG A 245 7.97 15.88 -19.88
CA ARG A 245 9.36 15.71 -19.38
C ARG A 245 9.62 16.48 -18.09
N GLU A 246 10.33 15.83 -17.16
CA GLU A 246 10.67 16.39 -15.84
C GLU A 246 11.75 17.47 -15.97
N LEU A 247 11.68 18.53 -15.16
CA LEU A 247 12.83 19.40 -14.92
C LEU A 247 13.91 18.61 -14.18
N LYS A 248 15.19 18.92 -14.42
CA LYS A 248 16.31 18.31 -13.68
C LYS A 248 16.48 18.87 -12.26
N THR A 249 15.97 20.07 -12.02
CA THR A 249 15.94 20.70 -10.70
C THR A 249 14.68 20.30 -9.94
N ASP A 250 14.74 20.25 -8.60
CA ASP A 250 13.56 20.04 -7.74
C ASP A 250 12.74 21.32 -7.50
N THR A 251 12.98 22.37 -8.29
CA THR A 251 12.39 23.69 -8.09
C THR A 251 10.87 23.66 -8.15
N SER A 252 10.26 22.85 -9.02
CA SER A 252 8.80 22.70 -9.10
C SER A 252 8.19 22.05 -7.87
N ASN A 253 8.82 21.00 -7.35
CA ASN A 253 8.39 20.34 -6.11
C ASN A 253 8.45 21.29 -4.91
N ILE A 254 9.55 22.05 -4.76
CA ILE A 254 9.71 23.02 -3.69
C ILE A 254 8.72 24.19 -3.85
N ALA A 255 8.52 24.67 -5.08
CA ALA A 255 7.58 25.75 -5.38
C ALA A 255 6.13 25.36 -5.06
N PHE A 256 5.74 24.09 -5.26
CA PHE A 256 4.41 23.60 -4.93
C PHE A 256 4.06 23.77 -3.45
N TRP A 257 4.99 23.44 -2.56
CA TRP A 257 4.76 23.54 -1.11
C TRP A 257 5.01 24.94 -0.54
N THR A 258 5.81 25.77 -1.22
CA THR A 258 6.19 27.10 -0.72
C THR A 258 5.45 28.25 -1.38
N GLY A 259 4.76 28.01 -2.51
CA GLY A 259 4.11 29.03 -3.32
C GLY A 259 5.06 29.87 -4.18
N LYS A 260 6.37 29.60 -4.15
CA LYS A 260 7.41 30.44 -4.80
C LYS A 260 7.59 30.16 -6.30
N TRP A 261 6.50 30.23 -7.05
CA TRP A 261 6.48 29.96 -8.49
C TRP A 261 7.22 31.01 -9.34
N TYR A 262 7.29 32.26 -8.87
CA TYR A 262 7.87 33.40 -9.57
C TYR A 262 9.36 33.25 -9.98
N SER A 263 10.09 32.36 -9.31
CA SER A 263 11.51 32.10 -9.60
C SER A 263 11.75 31.24 -10.85
N MET A 264 10.70 30.75 -11.51
CA MET A 264 10.79 29.81 -12.64
C MET A 264 10.52 30.42 -14.03
N GLY A 265 10.40 31.75 -14.14
CA GLY A 265 10.21 32.43 -15.44
C GLY A 265 8.96 31.96 -16.18
N TRP A 266 9.06 31.71 -17.50
CA TRP A 266 7.96 31.22 -18.34
C TRP A 266 7.39 29.86 -17.92
N HIS A 267 8.14 29.08 -17.14
CA HIS A 267 7.66 27.81 -16.60
C HIS A 267 6.61 27.99 -15.49
N SER A 268 6.46 29.19 -14.93
CA SER A 268 5.49 29.48 -13.86
C SER A 268 4.02 29.31 -14.28
N VAL A 269 3.72 29.33 -15.59
CA VAL A 269 2.35 29.19 -16.11
C VAL A 269 1.95 27.72 -16.30
N SER A 270 2.86 26.89 -16.84
CA SER A 270 2.55 25.50 -17.20
C SER A 270 2.97 24.45 -16.17
N GLN A 271 3.97 24.75 -15.33
CA GLN A 271 4.46 23.80 -14.32
C GLN A 271 3.51 23.57 -13.15
N PRO A 272 2.73 24.55 -12.65
CA PRO A 272 1.82 24.29 -11.53
C PRO A 272 0.83 23.16 -11.78
N GLY A 273 0.16 23.16 -12.94
CA GLY A 273 -0.81 22.12 -13.30
C GLY A 273 -0.16 20.74 -13.47
N ARG A 274 1.03 20.68 -14.09
CA ARG A 274 1.82 19.44 -14.17
C ARG A 274 2.18 18.92 -12.79
N GLU A 275 2.71 19.78 -11.92
CA GLU A 275 3.14 19.40 -10.58
C GLU A 275 1.94 18.98 -9.71
N PHE A 276 0.78 19.61 -9.88
CA PHE A 276 -0.46 19.20 -9.23
C PHE A 276 -0.84 17.75 -9.57
N LEU A 277 -0.79 17.38 -10.86
CA LEU A 277 -1.03 15.99 -11.28
C LEU A 277 0.03 15.02 -10.73
N CYS A 278 1.31 15.41 -10.72
CA CYS A 278 2.37 14.63 -10.06
C CYS A 278 2.03 14.39 -8.58
N LYS A 279 1.67 15.45 -7.86
CA LYS A 279 1.39 15.42 -6.42
C LYS A 279 0.20 14.53 -6.07
N ILE A 280 -0.84 14.50 -6.92
CA ILE A 280 -1.99 13.59 -6.73
C ILE A 280 -1.50 12.14 -6.72
N THR A 281 -0.68 11.75 -7.70
CA THR A 281 -0.13 10.39 -7.77
C THR A 281 0.84 10.12 -6.62
N GLU A 282 1.63 11.11 -6.21
CA GLU A 282 2.57 10.99 -5.10
C GLU A 282 1.84 10.79 -3.76
N LEU A 283 0.78 11.54 -3.44
CA LEU A 283 0.02 11.29 -2.20
C LEU A 283 -0.57 9.87 -2.15
N GLY A 284 -1.08 9.37 -3.27
CA GLY A 284 -1.59 8.01 -3.39
C GLY A 284 -0.52 6.95 -3.16
N MET A 285 0.62 7.07 -3.87
CA MET A 285 1.76 6.18 -3.69
C MET A 285 2.33 6.27 -2.27
N PHE A 286 2.39 7.46 -1.67
CA PHE A 286 2.87 7.67 -0.31
C PHE A 286 2.01 6.92 0.70
N ALA A 287 0.69 7.03 0.59
CA ALA A 287 -0.23 6.33 1.50
C ALA A 287 -0.06 4.80 1.38
N GLY A 288 0.03 4.29 0.15
CA GLY A 288 0.28 2.87 -0.11
C GLY A 288 1.62 2.37 0.45
N ASP A 289 2.72 3.09 0.19
CA ASP A 289 4.07 2.75 0.66
C ASP A 289 4.20 2.88 2.18
N PHE A 290 3.50 3.85 2.79
CA PHE A 290 3.44 4.00 4.24
C PHE A 290 2.76 2.78 4.88
N VAL A 291 1.58 2.39 4.40
CA VAL A 291 0.85 1.22 4.90
C VAL A 291 1.66 -0.05 4.66
N LEU A 292 2.16 -0.27 3.45
CA LEU A 292 2.93 -1.47 3.09
C LEU A 292 4.22 -1.59 3.88
N GLY A 293 4.99 -0.49 4.00
CA GLY A 293 6.24 -0.50 4.76
C GLY A 293 6.02 -0.80 6.24
N HIS A 294 4.97 -0.24 6.85
CA HIS A 294 4.63 -0.56 8.24
C HIS A 294 4.19 -2.02 8.40
N LEU A 295 3.38 -2.56 7.48
CA LEU A 295 2.99 -3.98 7.52
C LEU A 295 4.20 -4.92 7.44
N ILE A 296 5.18 -4.63 6.58
CA ILE A 296 6.43 -5.40 6.49
C ILE A 296 7.21 -5.31 7.80
N LEU A 297 7.35 -4.11 8.36
CA LEU A 297 8.06 -3.91 9.63
C LEU A 297 7.35 -4.58 10.80
N PHE A 298 6.01 -4.68 10.79
CA PHE A 298 5.23 -5.40 11.81
C PHE A 298 5.41 -6.91 11.71
N ILE A 299 5.50 -7.46 10.50
CA ILE A 299 5.77 -8.90 10.29
C ILE A 299 7.14 -9.30 10.83
N MET A 300 8.12 -8.39 10.88
CA MET A 300 9.45 -8.67 11.45
C MET A 300 9.48 -8.64 12.98
N LEU A 301 8.51 -8.00 13.63
CA LEU A 301 8.48 -7.83 15.08
C LEU A 301 8.59 -9.14 15.87
N PRO A 302 7.86 -10.23 15.51
CA PRO A 302 7.98 -11.50 16.24
C PRO A 302 9.39 -12.07 16.21
N ILE A 303 10.11 -11.90 15.08
CA ILE A 303 11.49 -12.39 14.94
C ILE A 303 12.43 -11.56 15.81
N ILE A 304 12.29 -10.24 15.80
CA ILE A 304 13.11 -9.30 16.59
C ILE A 304 12.89 -9.48 18.11
N ALA A 305 11.70 -9.93 18.51
CA ALA A 305 11.38 -10.21 19.91
C ALA A 305 12.08 -11.47 20.45
N ILE A 306 12.63 -12.34 19.60
CA ILE A 306 13.36 -13.53 20.03
C ILE A 306 14.71 -13.10 20.65
N PRO A 307 15.00 -13.49 21.90
CA PRO A 307 16.27 -13.17 22.53
C PRO A 307 17.45 -13.70 21.71
N GLN A 308 18.50 -12.89 21.55
CA GLN A 308 19.76 -13.26 20.88
C GLN A 308 19.64 -13.61 19.38
N VAL A 309 18.53 -13.21 18.72
CA VAL A 309 18.34 -13.40 17.28
C VAL A 309 19.39 -12.65 16.44
N ASP A 310 19.89 -11.53 16.95
CA ASP A 310 20.97 -10.73 16.35
C ASP A 310 22.27 -11.53 16.21
N LYS A 311 22.60 -12.37 17.20
CA LYS A 311 23.75 -13.27 17.16
C LYS A 311 23.55 -14.38 16.15
N LEU A 312 22.39 -15.03 16.15
CA LEU A 312 22.05 -16.09 15.18
C LEU A 312 22.11 -15.56 13.75
N HIS A 313 21.54 -14.39 13.52
CA HIS A 313 21.53 -13.72 12.23
C HIS A 313 22.95 -13.38 11.76
N SER A 314 23.79 -12.78 12.61
CA SER A 314 25.17 -12.46 12.28
C SER A 314 26.03 -13.69 11.99
N VAL A 315 25.84 -14.77 12.77
CA VAL A 315 26.51 -16.07 12.57
C VAL A 315 26.15 -16.66 11.21
N MET A 316 24.86 -16.63 10.85
CA MET A 316 24.38 -17.12 9.56
C MET A 316 24.88 -16.26 8.38
N LEU A 317 24.79 -14.92 8.50
CA LEU A 317 25.11 -13.99 7.42
C LEU A 317 26.61 -13.96 7.08
N PHE A 318 27.47 -14.01 8.09
CA PHE A 318 28.92 -13.93 7.91
C PHE A 318 29.63 -15.29 8.02
N TRP A 319 28.86 -16.38 8.13
CA TRP A 319 29.39 -17.74 8.31
C TRP A 319 30.42 -17.83 9.45
N LEU A 320 30.16 -17.14 10.56
CA LEU A 320 31.09 -17.04 11.68
C LEU A 320 30.98 -18.26 12.58
N ARG A 321 32.11 -18.72 13.12
CA ARG A 321 32.08 -19.70 14.21
C ARG A 321 31.40 -19.06 15.43
N PRO A 322 30.53 -19.79 16.19
CA PRO A 322 29.86 -19.23 17.37
C PRO A 322 30.81 -18.63 18.43
N SER A 323 32.07 -19.05 18.46
CA SER A 323 33.11 -18.51 19.34
C SER A 323 33.77 -17.20 18.86
N ARG A 324 33.56 -16.79 17.60
CA ARG A 324 34.10 -15.57 16.98
C ARG A 324 32.97 -14.62 16.54
N GLN A 325 32.13 -14.22 17.49
CA GLN A 325 31.06 -13.25 17.24
C GLN A 325 31.61 -11.83 17.09
N ILE A 326 31.01 -11.05 16.18
CA ILE A 326 31.30 -9.63 16.03
C ILE A 326 30.82 -8.91 17.29
N ARG A 327 31.73 -8.19 17.95
CA ARG A 327 31.38 -7.38 19.12
C ARG A 327 30.69 -6.10 18.65
N PRO A 328 29.64 -5.63 19.34
CA PRO A 328 29.03 -4.35 19.03
C PRO A 328 30.07 -3.22 19.20
N PRO A 329 29.97 -2.14 18.42
CA PRO A 329 30.86 -0.99 18.55
C PRO A 329 30.80 -0.38 19.94
N ILE A 330 31.96 0.03 20.48
CA ILE A 330 32.07 0.68 21.78
C ILE A 330 31.69 2.15 21.63
N TYR A 331 30.60 2.55 22.28
CA TYR A 331 30.13 3.94 22.26
C TYR A 331 30.57 4.69 23.52
N SER A 332 30.86 5.99 23.35
CA SER A 332 31.00 6.89 24.50
C SER A 332 29.69 7.01 25.29
N LEU A 333 29.78 7.37 26.58
CA LEU A 333 28.60 7.56 27.45
C LEU A 333 27.58 8.54 26.86
N LYS A 334 28.06 9.61 26.20
CA LYS A 334 27.22 10.60 25.54
C LYS A 334 26.48 10.02 24.33
N GLN A 335 27.18 9.26 23.48
CA GLN A 335 26.58 8.60 22.32
C GLN A 335 25.56 7.54 22.73
N SER A 336 25.87 6.72 23.74
CA SER A 336 24.95 5.71 24.27
C SER A 336 23.64 6.33 24.79
N LYS A 337 23.73 7.40 25.60
CA LYS A 337 22.54 8.14 26.08
C LYS A 337 21.69 8.71 24.93
N LEU A 338 22.33 9.31 23.92
CA LEU A 338 21.62 9.85 22.76
C LEU A 338 20.96 8.75 21.91
N ARG A 339 21.65 7.62 21.71
CA ARG A 339 21.15 6.47 20.97
C ARG A 339 19.94 5.87 21.68
N LYS A 340 20.04 5.59 22.99
CA LYS A 340 18.92 5.08 23.81
C LYS A 340 17.69 5.98 23.75
N ARG A 341 17.87 7.31 23.83
CA ARG A 341 16.75 8.27 23.70
C ARG A 341 16.08 8.22 22.33
N ARG A 342 16.85 8.03 21.25
CA ARG A 342 16.29 7.88 19.89
C ARG A 342 15.53 6.56 19.79
N VAL A 343 16.14 5.45 20.19
CA VAL A 343 15.49 4.13 20.19
C VAL A 343 14.16 4.18 20.91
N TRP A 344 14.13 4.68 22.15
CA TRP A 344 12.89 4.78 22.92
C TRP A 344 11.81 5.61 22.23
N ARG A 345 12.16 6.80 21.72
CA ARG A 345 11.21 7.67 21.01
C ARG A 345 10.59 6.98 19.79
N TYR A 346 11.40 6.31 18.98
CA TYR A 346 10.93 5.68 17.75
C TYR A 346 10.26 4.32 18.01
N ALA A 347 10.62 3.63 19.09
CA ALA A 347 9.88 2.48 19.58
C ALA A 347 8.46 2.86 20.02
N VAL A 348 8.29 3.96 20.77
CA VAL A 348 6.96 4.45 21.16
C VAL A 348 6.10 4.77 19.93
N ILE A 349 6.66 5.45 18.92
CA ILE A 349 5.95 5.74 17.66
C ILE A 349 5.56 4.43 16.93
N TYR A 350 6.51 3.49 16.84
CA TYR A 350 6.29 2.20 16.20
C TYR A 350 5.15 1.42 16.86
N PHE A 351 5.18 1.26 18.19
CA PHE A 351 4.15 0.52 18.92
C PHE A 351 2.81 1.25 18.93
N ALA A 352 2.81 2.59 18.98
CA ALA A 352 1.58 3.36 18.83
C ALA A 352 0.91 3.10 17.47
N LEU A 353 1.68 3.13 16.36
CA LEU A 353 1.16 2.81 15.04
C LEU A 353 0.75 1.34 14.91
N PHE A 354 1.50 0.42 15.52
CA PHE A 354 1.14 -1.01 15.55
C PHE A 354 -0.22 -1.23 16.20
N ILE A 355 -0.47 -0.60 17.36
CA ILE A 355 -1.76 -0.67 18.06
C ILE A 355 -2.88 -0.05 17.22
N VAL A 356 -2.64 1.09 16.57
CA VAL A 356 -3.63 1.72 15.68
C VAL A 356 -4.00 0.80 14.51
N PHE A 357 -3.01 0.22 13.83
CA PHE A 357 -3.26 -0.71 12.72
C PHE A 357 -4.00 -1.97 13.19
N LEU A 358 -3.65 -2.50 14.36
CA LEU A 358 -4.33 -3.65 14.95
C LEU A 358 -5.79 -3.31 15.30
N ALA A 359 -6.04 -2.11 15.85
CA ALA A 359 -7.37 -1.64 16.19
C ALA A 359 -8.25 -1.44 14.94
N LEU A 360 -7.69 -0.92 13.84
CA LEU A 360 -8.39 -0.80 12.56
C LEU A 360 -8.71 -2.18 11.94
N LEU A 361 -7.83 -3.17 12.12
CA LEU A 361 -8.11 -4.52 11.61
C LEU A 361 -9.17 -5.26 12.45
N ILE A 362 -9.02 -5.23 13.78
CA ILE A 362 -9.80 -6.06 14.72
C ILE A 362 -11.11 -5.39 15.13
N GLY A 363 -11.11 -4.06 15.30
CA GLY A 363 -12.28 -3.30 15.76
C GLY A 363 -13.54 -3.57 14.93
N PRO A 364 -13.47 -3.46 13.59
CA PRO A 364 -14.61 -3.73 12.70
C PRO A 364 -15.09 -5.18 12.77
N LEU A 365 -14.21 -6.16 12.99
CA LEU A 365 -14.59 -7.57 13.09
C LEU A 365 -15.45 -7.87 14.32
N ILE A 366 -15.15 -7.21 15.45
CA ILE A 366 -15.85 -7.43 16.72
C ILE A 366 -17.11 -6.58 16.80
N VAL A 367 -17.01 -5.30 16.44
CA VAL A 367 -18.07 -4.32 16.65
C VAL A 367 -18.99 -4.23 15.43
N GLY A 368 -18.48 -4.49 14.23
CA GLY A 368 -19.22 -4.28 12.98
C GLY A 368 -20.54 -5.04 12.91
N LYS A 369 -20.55 -6.32 13.31
CA LYS A 369 -21.79 -7.14 13.36
C LYS A 369 -22.85 -6.59 14.31
N LYS A 370 -22.47 -5.80 15.31
CA LYS A 370 -23.39 -5.17 16.28
C LYS A 370 -23.94 -3.83 15.79
N ILE A 371 -23.26 -3.18 14.83
CA ILE A 371 -23.66 -1.87 14.27
C ILE A 371 -24.64 -2.04 13.09
N LEU A 372 -24.66 -3.22 12.46
CA LEU A 372 -25.53 -3.51 11.32
C LEU A 372 -26.99 -3.65 11.77
N THR A 373 -27.78 -2.58 11.57
CA THR A 373 -29.24 -2.58 11.69
C THR A 373 -29.88 -2.49 10.31
N ASP A 374 -31.01 -3.16 10.09
CA ASP A 374 -31.73 -3.15 8.79
C ASP A 374 -32.14 -1.74 8.33
N SER A 375 -32.36 -0.82 9.26
CA SER A 375 -32.62 0.59 8.97
C SER A 375 -31.40 1.33 8.37
N LEU A 376 -30.19 0.92 8.72
CA LEU A 376 -28.95 1.52 8.20
C LEU A 376 -28.64 0.97 6.81
N THR A 377 -28.80 -0.33 6.60
CA THR A 377 -28.48 -1.01 5.34
C THR A 377 -29.45 -0.64 4.22
N SER A 378 -30.74 -0.50 4.53
CA SER A 378 -31.79 -0.11 3.56
C SER A 378 -31.65 1.33 3.04
N LYS A 379 -30.98 2.21 3.78
CA LYS A 379 -30.74 3.62 3.39
C LYS A 379 -29.54 3.80 2.46
N ILE A 380 -28.73 2.76 2.23
CA ILE A 380 -27.52 2.87 1.41
C ILE A 380 -27.92 2.93 -0.07
N PRO A 381 -27.59 4.03 -0.78
CA PRO A 381 -27.97 4.19 -2.18
C PRO A 381 -27.27 3.15 -3.07
N PHE A 382 -27.82 2.95 -4.27
CA PHE A 382 -27.26 2.06 -5.30
C PHE A 382 -27.03 0.60 -4.87
N LYS A 383 -27.65 0.13 -3.78
CA LYS A 383 -27.44 -1.24 -3.26
C LYS A 383 -25.96 -1.58 -3.14
N LEU A 384 -25.18 -0.61 -2.62
CA LEU A 384 -23.74 -0.76 -2.46
C LEU A 384 -23.39 -1.70 -1.32
N TYR A 385 -24.26 -1.92 -0.35
CA TYR A 385 -23.98 -2.82 0.76
C TYR A 385 -24.18 -4.30 0.36
N GLN A 386 -23.28 -5.17 0.82
CA GLN A 386 -23.40 -6.61 0.63
C GLN A 386 -24.24 -7.25 1.74
N PRO A 387 -25.39 -7.87 1.43
CA PRO A 387 -26.16 -8.59 2.44
C PRO A 387 -25.35 -9.78 2.99
N ILE A 388 -25.58 -10.07 4.28
CA ILE A 388 -24.94 -11.16 5.02
C ILE A 388 -26.00 -12.14 5.51
N GLY A 389 -25.61 -13.39 5.76
CA GLY A 389 -26.50 -14.41 6.34
C GLY A 389 -27.52 -15.02 5.36
N GLN A 390 -27.32 -14.84 4.05
CA GLN A 390 -28.09 -15.55 3.03
C GLN A 390 -27.50 -16.94 2.78
N ASP A 391 -28.37 -17.92 2.60
CA ASP A 391 -28.03 -19.27 2.18
C ASP A 391 -27.70 -19.25 0.68
N ASN A 392 -26.41 -19.35 0.41
CA ASN A 392 -25.89 -19.62 -0.92
C ASN A 392 -25.58 -21.12 -1.02
N ASN A 393 -25.79 -21.70 -2.21
CA ASN A 393 -25.28 -23.04 -2.52
C ASN A 393 -23.74 -22.98 -2.59
N ASP A 394 -23.10 -22.92 -1.43
CA ASP A 394 -21.66 -22.80 -1.30
C ASP A 394 -20.99 -24.14 -0.99
N THR A 395 -19.78 -24.27 -1.51
CA THR A 395 -18.95 -25.46 -1.38
C THR A 395 -18.05 -25.38 -0.14
N ARG A 396 -18.51 -24.76 0.95
CA ARG A 396 -17.69 -24.54 2.16
C ARG A 396 -17.42 -25.82 2.95
N GLY A 397 -16.82 -26.85 2.35
CA GLY A 397 -16.28 -28.02 3.05
C GLY A 397 -17.25 -28.86 3.90
N TYR A 398 -18.51 -28.42 4.06
CA TYR A 398 -19.58 -29.14 4.74
C TYR A 398 -20.27 -30.11 3.77
N ASN A 399 -20.27 -29.78 2.48
CA ASN A 399 -20.80 -30.63 1.41
C ASN A 399 -19.63 -31.05 0.50
N GLU A 400 -19.47 -32.37 0.31
CA GLU A 400 -18.53 -32.87 -0.70
C GLU A 400 -18.97 -32.37 -2.08
N THR A 401 -18.01 -31.93 -2.90
CA THR A 401 -18.25 -31.40 -4.25
C THR A 401 -17.32 -32.10 -5.24
N GLY A 402 -17.69 -32.13 -6.52
CA GLY A 402 -16.96 -32.92 -7.52
C GLY A 402 -17.15 -34.44 -7.32
N THR A 403 -16.08 -35.23 -7.48
CA THR A 403 -16.12 -36.70 -7.41
C THR A 403 -16.43 -37.28 -6.03
N GLY A 404 -16.38 -36.47 -4.97
CA GLY A 404 -16.79 -36.87 -3.61
C GLY A 404 -18.30 -36.69 -3.33
N CYS A 405 -19.01 -35.89 -4.15
CA CYS A 405 -20.41 -35.63 -3.89
C CYS A 405 -21.31 -36.79 -4.34
N VAL A 406 -21.72 -37.64 -3.39
CA VAL A 406 -22.59 -38.81 -3.66
C VAL A 406 -23.98 -38.40 -4.17
N THR A 407 -24.45 -37.19 -3.88
CA THR A 407 -25.79 -36.69 -4.21
C THR A 407 -25.82 -35.67 -5.36
N CYS A 408 -24.68 -35.22 -5.85
CA CYS A 408 -24.60 -34.23 -6.94
C CYS A 408 -24.64 -34.94 -8.30
N SER A 409 -25.84 -35.06 -8.87
CA SER A 409 -26.13 -35.75 -10.14
C SER A 409 -25.57 -35.09 -11.42
N GLY A 410 -24.64 -34.15 -11.33
CA GLY A 410 -24.21 -33.31 -12.45
C GLY A 410 -22.75 -33.44 -12.91
N ALA A 411 -21.88 -34.16 -12.18
CA ALA A 411 -20.47 -34.27 -12.55
C ALA A 411 -19.98 -35.72 -12.42
N SER A 412 -20.55 -36.60 -13.24
CA SER A 412 -19.94 -37.88 -13.59
C SER A 412 -18.68 -37.61 -14.41
N ALA A 413 -17.60 -37.16 -13.76
CA ALA A 413 -16.30 -37.17 -14.37
C ALA A 413 -15.91 -38.64 -14.57
N THR A 414 -15.67 -39.02 -15.82
CA THR A 414 -15.17 -40.32 -16.28
C THR A 414 -13.72 -40.58 -15.82
N ALA A 415 -13.40 -40.26 -14.57
CA ALA A 415 -12.13 -40.56 -13.94
C ALA A 415 -12.37 -41.70 -12.94
N SER A 416 -11.81 -42.85 -13.26
CA SER A 416 -11.74 -44.02 -12.39
C SER A 416 -11.32 -43.62 -10.98
N SER A 417 -12.05 -44.15 -10.01
CA SER A 417 -11.85 -44.01 -8.57
C SER A 417 -10.44 -44.41 -8.16
N THR A 418 -9.50 -43.46 -8.21
CA THR A 418 -8.24 -43.62 -7.50
C THR A 418 -8.50 -43.14 -6.09
N ALA A 419 -8.87 -44.11 -5.24
CA ALA A 419 -9.10 -43.95 -3.82
C ALA A 419 -8.00 -43.09 -3.17
N ALA A 420 -8.40 -42.32 -2.17
CA ALA A 420 -7.57 -41.53 -1.28
C ALA A 420 -6.24 -42.22 -0.96
N ALA A 421 -5.19 -41.90 -1.71
CA ALA A 421 -3.83 -42.24 -1.33
C ALA A 421 -3.48 -41.31 -0.16
N LYS A 422 -3.58 -41.84 1.06
CA LYS A 422 -2.88 -41.31 2.22
C LYS A 422 -1.46 -40.98 1.77
N VAL A 423 -1.13 -39.69 1.78
CA VAL A 423 0.24 -39.23 1.61
C VAL A 423 1.04 -39.82 2.77
N ARG A 424 1.76 -40.92 2.52
CA ARG A 424 2.84 -41.36 3.40
C ARG A 424 4.00 -40.40 3.17
N LEU A 425 4.22 -39.53 4.14
CA LEU A 425 5.47 -38.81 4.30
C LEU A 425 6.57 -39.85 4.59
N PHE A 426 7.62 -39.83 3.78
CA PHE A 426 8.91 -40.42 4.14
C PHE A 426 9.66 -39.47 5.08
#